data_AF-A0A7X0MXD5-F1
#
_entry.id   AF-A0A7X0MXD5-F1
#
_cell.length_a   1.000
_cell.length_b   1.000
_cell.length_c   1.000
_cell.angle_alpha   90.00
_cell.angle_beta   90.00
_cell.angle_gamma   90.00
#
_symmetry.space_group_name_H-M   'P 1'
#
loop_
_entity.id
_entity.type
_entity.pdbx_description
1 polymer ?
#
loop_
_entity_poly.entity_id
_entity_poly.type
_entity_poly.pdbx_seq_one_letter_code
_entity_poly.pdbx_strand_id
1 'polypeptide(L)'
;MSAQLRTALSLLQAGIFLALLNMPMAQAQDVQQCEKINCRCDGLWSTWGQACSEQENQLREQCVQNEGKISNYCRWQGQGAYPSVLGTLKPAKNFSAEQLEQARTAFQSKLWSMQQDFTSSQELYGQGDSKSAAALAKRVDRQADSAISQGLVLLAIHRQLEDEEARTAALAELRGALSDQENRFLAWSAAMGEQNNMKLSRRFSRYSGNQAEFQALLFDALGDFDSASRAWQRAANRAEQLMEASKKPRIWKFYRAQAASRYAKAATSERSLNGSGQGLAQQADDLWALSLPTPATPE
;
A
#
# COMPACT_ATOMS: atom_id res chain seq x y z
N MET A 1 25.56 43.48 61.64
CA MET A 1 25.46 43.25 60.19
C MET A 1 24.48 44.26 59.62
N SER A 2 24.76 44.86 58.45
CA SER A 2 24.07 46.05 57.93
C SER A 2 22.76 45.76 57.18
N ALA A 3 21.83 46.71 57.21
CA ALA A 3 20.49 46.55 56.64
C ALA A 3 20.44 46.41 55.11
N GLN A 4 21.47 46.90 54.40
CA GLN A 4 21.56 46.86 52.92
C GLN A 4 21.61 45.45 52.33
N LEU A 5 21.98 44.43 53.13
CA LEU A 5 22.02 43.03 52.69
C LEU A 5 20.64 42.35 52.62
N ARG A 6 19.58 42.97 53.17
CA ARG A 6 18.23 42.37 53.19
C ARG A 6 17.35 42.76 52.00
N THR A 7 17.52 43.94 51.42
CA THR A 7 16.70 44.42 50.28
C THR A 7 17.09 43.80 48.94
N ALA A 8 18.36 43.42 48.76
CA ALA A 8 18.83 42.79 47.52
C ALA A 8 18.21 41.41 47.27
N LEU A 9 17.90 40.65 48.33
CA LEU A 9 17.40 39.29 48.23
C LEU A 9 15.90 39.23 47.84
N SER A 10 15.12 40.24 48.22
CA SER A 10 13.66 40.29 48.01
C SER A 10 13.26 40.40 46.53
N LEU A 11 14.06 41.11 45.71
CA LEU A 11 13.76 41.32 44.30
C LEU A 11 13.99 40.06 43.44
N LEU A 12 14.82 39.12 43.93
CA LEU A 12 15.18 37.90 43.20
C LEU A 12 14.09 36.81 43.26
N GLN A 13 13.22 36.83 44.27
CA GLN A 13 12.08 35.89 44.36
C GLN A 13 10.89 36.30 43.48
N ALA A 14 10.68 37.60 43.23
CA ALA A 14 9.56 38.09 42.43
C ALA A 14 9.68 37.74 40.93
N GLY A 15 10.90 37.68 40.39
CA GLY A 15 11.15 37.39 38.97
C GLY A 15 10.89 35.94 38.56
N ILE A 16 11.01 34.97 39.49
CA ILE A 16 10.98 33.53 39.15
C ILE A 16 9.54 33.05 38.88
N PHE A 17 8.53 33.59 39.56
CA PHE A 17 7.14 33.14 39.40
C PHE A 17 6.48 33.51 38.05
N LEU A 18 6.95 34.58 37.39
CA LEU A 18 6.42 34.99 36.08
C LEU A 18 7.03 34.21 34.90
N ALA A 19 8.16 33.53 35.09
CA ALA A 19 8.77 32.69 34.06
C ALA A 19 8.03 31.35 33.84
N LEU A 20 7.32 30.85 34.86
CA LEU A 20 6.67 29.53 34.83
C LEU A 20 5.29 29.50 34.19
N LEU A 21 4.62 30.65 34.03
CA LEU A 21 3.29 30.74 33.40
C LEU A 21 3.34 30.85 31.86
N ASN A 22 4.53 30.95 31.27
CA ASN A 22 4.75 30.98 29.83
C ASN A 22 5.48 29.72 29.30
N MET A 23 5.33 28.58 29.98
CA MET A 23 5.50 27.29 29.28
C MET A 23 4.34 27.11 28.29
N PRO A 24 4.59 27.05 26.96
CA PRO A 24 3.53 26.81 26.01
C PRO A 24 3.00 25.38 26.19
N MET A 25 1.68 25.22 26.39
CA MET A 25 1.01 23.92 26.33
C MET A 25 0.89 23.44 24.88
N ALA A 26 2.03 23.21 24.24
CA ALA A 26 2.14 22.62 22.92
C ALA A 26 2.28 21.09 23.01
N GLN A 27 1.95 20.40 21.91
CA GLN A 27 2.31 19.00 21.62
C GLN A 27 1.66 17.87 22.44
N ALA A 28 0.68 18.15 23.31
CA ALA A 28 -0.17 17.09 23.88
C ALA A 28 -1.01 16.32 22.84
N GLN A 29 -1.25 16.90 21.65
CA GLN A 29 -1.99 16.26 20.55
C GLN A 29 -1.09 15.44 19.60
N ASP A 30 0.21 15.72 19.58
CA ASP A 30 1.12 15.18 18.56
C ASP A 30 1.63 13.77 18.93
N VAL A 31 1.78 13.47 20.21
CA VAL A 31 2.10 12.12 20.73
C VAL A 31 1.05 11.09 20.26
N GLN A 32 -0.23 11.47 20.22
CA GLN A 32 -1.32 10.62 19.73
C GLN A 32 -1.28 10.34 18.22
N GLN A 33 -0.43 11.01 17.42
CA GLN A 33 -0.16 10.57 16.03
C GLN A 33 0.87 9.45 15.99
N CYS A 34 1.85 9.46 16.90
CA CYS A 34 2.93 8.47 16.95
C CYS A 34 2.48 7.15 17.57
N GLU A 35 1.51 7.18 18.49
CA GLU A 35 0.83 5.98 18.99
C GLU A 35 0.18 5.14 17.87
N LYS A 36 -0.18 5.76 16.74
CA LYS A 36 -0.84 5.11 15.58
C LYS A 36 0.13 4.40 14.62
N ILE A 37 1.45 4.53 14.82
CA ILE A 37 2.45 3.80 14.05
C ILE A 37 2.47 2.35 14.54
N ASN A 38 1.94 1.42 13.74
CA ASN A 38 1.93 0.00 14.07
C ASN A 38 2.25 -0.85 12.84
N CYS A 39 3.30 -1.67 12.94
CA CYS A 39 3.84 -2.50 11.87
C CYS A 39 3.32 -3.94 11.91
N ARG A 40 2.58 -4.33 12.96
CA ARG A 40 1.90 -5.64 13.11
C ARG A 40 2.86 -6.83 13.05
N CYS A 41 3.84 -6.80 13.95
CA CYS A 41 4.92 -7.78 14.00
C CYS A 41 4.50 -9.14 14.62
N ASP A 42 3.40 -9.14 15.38
CA ASP A 42 2.80 -10.34 15.96
C ASP A 42 2.30 -11.31 14.86
N GLY A 43 2.95 -12.47 14.76
CA GLY A 43 2.69 -13.48 13.73
C GLY A 43 3.80 -13.61 12.68
N LEU A 44 4.84 -12.78 12.73
CA LEU A 44 6.07 -13.02 11.99
C LEU A 44 6.97 -14.00 12.76
N TRP A 45 7.48 -15.01 12.07
CA TRP A 45 8.38 -16.02 12.63
C TRP A 45 9.73 -15.45 13.11
N SER A 46 10.16 -15.93 14.29
CA SER A 46 11.48 -15.72 14.91
C SER A 46 12.07 -14.31 14.72
N THR A 47 13.16 -14.18 13.95
CA THR A 47 13.93 -12.93 13.80
C THR A 47 13.16 -11.83 13.07
N TRP A 48 12.16 -12.18 12.26
CA TRP A 48 11.34 -11.20 11.53
C TRP A 48 10.35 -10.47 12.44
N GLY A 49 9.88 -11.12 13.51
CA GLY A 49 9.06 -10.47 14.53
C GLY A 49 9.86 -9.42 15.31
N GLN A 50 11.08 -9.76 15.74
CA GLN A 50 11.95 -8.85 16.46
C GLN A 50 12.33 -7.61 15.63
N ALA A 51 12.88 -7.80 14.43
CA ALA A 51 13.31 -6.70 13.57
C ALA A 51 12.15 -5.81 13.10
N CYS A 52 10.94 -6.37 12.94
CA CYS A 52 9.74 -5.58 12.72
C CYS A 52 9.40 -4.69 13.94
N SER A 53 9.45 -5.24 15.16
CA SER A 53 9.12 -4.50 16.39
C SER A 53 10.15 -3.40 16.69
N GLU A 54 11.44 -3.68 16.46
CA GLU A 54 12.51 -2.68 16.52
C GLU A 54 12.26 -1.54 15.51
N GLN A 55 11.84 -1.88 14.28
CA GLN A 55 11.46 -0.88 13.29
C GLN A 55 10.19 -0.10 13.67
N GLU A 56 9.18 -0.73 14.28
CA GLU A 56 7.97 -0.05 14.79
C GLU A 56 8.34 0.99 15.86
N ASN A 57 9.15 0.59 16.84
CA ASN A 57 9.57 1.46 17.94
C ASN A 57 10.40 2.66 17.43
N GLN A 58 11.37 2.42 16.54
CA GLN A 58 12.16 3.49 15.93
C GLN A 58 11.30 4.50 15.15
N LEU A 59 10.23 4.03 14.48
CA LEU A 59 9.29 4.91 13.77
C LEU A 59 8.41 5.72 14.74
N ARG A 60 7.98 5.13 15.86
CA ARG A 60 7.27 5.83 16.95
C ARG A 60 8.15 6.95 17.53
N GLU A 61 9.42 6.64 17.86
CA GLU A 61 10.40 7.60 18.38
C GLU A 61 10.66 8.76 17.40
N GLN A 62 10.94 8.44 16.13
CA GLN A 62 11.14 9.45 15.08
C GLN A 62 9.92 10.35 14.91
N CYS A 63 8.70 9.82 15.01
CA CYS A 63 7.49 10.62 14.94
C CYS A 63 7.38 11.62 16.11
N VAL A 64 7.70 11.20 17.33
CA VAL A 64 7.66 12.10 18.51
C VAL A 64 8.69 13.21 18.36
N GLN A 65 9.90 12.87 17.91
CA GLN A 65 10.96 13.84 17.60
C GLN A 65 10.62 14.80 16.45
N ASN A 66 9.70 14.41 15.54
CA ASN A 66 9.23 15.23 14.43
C ASN A 66 7.88 15.91 14.72
N GLU A 67 7.54 16.18 15.99
CA GLU A 67 6.30 16.88 16.38
C GLU A 67 5.03 16.20 15.82
N GLY A 68 4.93 14.87 15.97
CA GLY A 68 3.80 14.07 15.49
C GLY A 68 3.87 13.72 13.98
N LYS A 69 4.78 14.34 13.22
CA LYS A 69 4.83 14.20 11.76
C LYS A 69 5.52 12.90 11.37
N ILE A 70 4.71 11.91 10.98
CA ILE A 70 5.18 10.61 10.48
C ILE A 70 6.06 10.80 9.23
N SER A 71 7.37 10.65 9.41
CA SER A 71 8.40 10.90 8.39
C SER A 71 8.75 9.66 7.54
N ASN A 72 8.56 8.46 8.10
CA ASN A 72 8.89 7.16 7.52
C ASN A 72 7.74 6.15 7.77
N TYR A 73 7.80 4.97 7.14
CA TYR A 73 6.77 3.93 7.26
C TYR A 73 7.37 2.54 7.52
N CYS A 74 6.58 1.63 8.09
CA CYS A 74 6.93 0.23 8.32
C CYS A 74 7.42 -0.43 7.04
N ARG A 75 8.67 -0.93 7.03
CA ARG A 75 9.33 -1.48 5.85
C ARG A 75 9.17 -2.99 5.66
N TRP A 76 9.06 -3.76 6.75
CA TRP A 76 9.25 -5.21 6.72
C TRP A 76 7.96 -5.96 6.38
N GLN A 77 8.08 -6.99 5.53
CA GLN A 77 6.96 -7.61 4.84
C GLN A 77 7.05 -9.15 4.86
N GLY A 78 6.00 -9.81 5.34
CA GLY A 78 5.60 -11.12 4.79
C GLY A 78 4.75 -10.93 3.53
N GLN A 79 4.17 -12.02 2.99
CA GLN A 79 3.30 -12.02 1.80
C GLN A 79 2.26 -10.87 1.76
N GLY A 80 1.73 -10.44 2.92
CA GLY A 80 0.56 -9.56 3.02
C GLY A 80 0.75 -8.05 3.27
N ALA A 81 1.97 -7.49 3.32
CA ALA A 81 2.15 -6.10 3.80
C ALA A 81 1.95 -4.99 2.72
N TYR A 82 1.36 -3.85 3.12
CA TYR A 82 1.30 -2.60 2.32
C TYR A 82 2.65 -1.82 2.40
N PRO A 83 3.04 -0.98 1.41
CA PRO A 83 2.24 -0.16 0.50
C PRO A 83 1.88 -0.78 -0.87
N SER A 84 2.29 -2.02 -1.13
CA SER A 84 1.44 -3.00 -1.82
C SER A 84 0.25 -3.33 -0.91
N VAL A 85 -0.57 -2.26 -0.64
CA VAL A 85 -3.11 -1.58 0.56
C VAL A 85 -4.05 -2.59 1.40
N LEU A 86 -4.84 -3.43 0.70
CA LEU A 86 -5.31 -4.82 0.93
C LEU A 86 -4.80 -5.63 2.15
N GLY A 87 -3.73 -5.24 2.84
CA GLY A 87 -3.09 -5.95 3.94
C GLY A 87 -3.81 -5.89 5.30
N THR A 88 -5.13 -5.67 5.32
CA THR A 88 -5.88 -5.35 6.55
C THR A 88 -6.89 -6.41 6.99
N LEU A 89 -7.24 -7.36 6.11
CA LEU A 89 -8.27 -8.37 6.39
C LEU A 89 -7.75 -9.53 7.26
N LYS A 90 -8.06 -9.46 8.56
CA LYS A 90 -8.11 -10.67 9.39
C LYS A 90 -9.40 -11.44 9.03
N PRO A 91 -9.35 -12.74 8.69
CA PRO A 91 -10.56 -13.52 8.44
C PRO A 91 -11.45 -13.57 9.68
N ALA A 92 -12.78 -13.61 9.49
CA ALA A 92 -13.65 -14.18 10.50
C ALA A 92 -13.32 -15.68 10.66
N LYS A 93 -13.51 -16.24 11.86
CA LYS A 93 -13.08 -17.64 12.12
C LYS A 93 -13.97 -18.71 11.52
N ASN A 94 -15.19 -18.37 11.10
CA ASN A 94 -16.10 -19.22 10.34
C ASN A 94 -16.84 -18.34 9.33
N PHE A 95 -17.05 -18.83 8.12
CA PHE A 95 -17.96 -18.26 7.13
C PHE A 95 -18.96 -19.34 6.70
N SER A 96 -20.23 -19.00 6.53
CA SER A 96 -21.21 -19.92 5.95
C SER A 96 -21.05 -20.02 4.43
N ALA A 97 -21.55 -21.11 3.83
CA ALA A 97 -21.62 -21.22 2.36
C ALA A 97 -22.43 -20.08 1.72
N GLU A 98 -23.45 -19.58 2.42
CA GLU A 98 -24.22 -18.39 2.02
C GLU A 98 -23.33 -17.13 2.00
N GLN A 99 -22.50 -16.91 3.01
CA GLN A 99 -21.59 -15.76 3.08
C GLN A 99 -20.49 -15.83 1.99
N LEU A 100 -20.02 -17.04 1.64
CA LEU A 100 -19.13 -17.24 0.50
C LEU A 100 -19.80 -16.84 -0.82
N GLU A 101 -21.02 -17.32 -1.08
CA GLU A 101 -21.71 -17.02 -2.34
C GLU A 101 -22.18 -15.55 -2.40
N GLN A 102 -22.59 -14.95 -1.27
CA GLN A 102 -22.82 -13.50 -1.17
C GLN A 102 -21.54 -12.70 -1.52
N ALA A 103 -20.38 -13.11 -1.01
CA ALA A 103 -19.10 -12.46 -1.34
C ALA A 103 -18.71 -12.64 -2.81
N ARG A 104 -18.98 -13.83 -3.39
CA ARG A 104 -18.70 -14.15 -4.80
C ARG A 104 -19.58 -13.34 -5.75
N THR A 105 -20.89 -13.37 -5.52
CA THR A 105 -21.88 -12.54 -6.24
C THR A 105 -21.53 -11.06 -6.14
N ALA A 106 -21.15 -10.57 -4.96
CA ALA A 106 -20.73 -9.17 -4.78
C ALA A 106 -19.47 -8.81 -5.59
N PHE A 107 -18.45 -9.67 -5.57
CA PHE A 107 -17.21 -9.50 -6.33
C PHE A 107 -17.44 -9.53 -7.84
N GLN A 108 -18.14 -10.56 -8.35
CA GLN A 108 -18.51 -10.68 -9.76
C GLN A 108 -19.33 -9.47 -10.23
N SER A 109 -20.26 -8.98 -9.41
CA SER A 109 -21.03 -7.75 -9.66
C SER A 109 -20.13 -6.51 -9.79
N LYS A 110 -19.08 -6.37 -8.97
CA LYS A 110 -18.10 -5.29 -9.14
C LYS A 110 -17.27 -5.44 -10.41
N LEU A 111 -16.80 -6.64 -10.76
CA LEU A 111 -16.05 -6.86 -12.00
C LEU A 111 -16.90 -6.53 -13.24
N TRP A 112 -18.17 -6.95 -13.26
CA TRP A 112 -19.11 -6.65 -14.33
C TRP A 112 -19.41 -5.15 -14.44
N SER A 113 -19.75 -4.50 -13.33
CA SER A 113 -20.02 -3.04 -13.29
C SER A 113 -18.79 -2.23 -13.71
N MET A 114 -17.58 -2.68 -13.34
CA MET A 114 -16.32 -2.06 -13.74
C MET A 114 -16.01 -2.28 -15.22
N GLN A 115 -16.33 -3.45 -15.78
CA GLN A 115 -16.20 -3.69 -17.22
C GLN A 115 -17.17 -2.82 -18.02
N GLN A 116 -18.40 -2.59 -17.53
CA GLN A 116 -19.35 -1.67 -18.15
C GLN A 116 -18.85 -0.21 -18.11
N ASP A 117 -18.47 0.29 -16.93
CA ASP A 117 -17.92 1.66 -16.79
C ASP A 117 -16.61 1.85 -17.57
N PHE A 118 -15.83 0.79 -17.77
CA PHE A 118 -14.67 0.80 -18.66
C PHE A 118 -15.07 0.90 -20.14
N THR A 119 -15.92 0.01 -20.66
CA THR A 119 -16.35 0.03 -22.07
C THR A 119 -16.93 1.40 -22.44
N SER A 120 -17.85 1.94 -21.65
CA SER A 120 -18.41 3.27 -21.91
C SER A 120 -17.42 4.42 -21.68
N SER A 121 -16.33 4.21 -20.92
CA SER A 121 -15.22 5.15 -20.88
C SER A 121 -14.40 5.17 -22.17
N GLN A 122 -14.40 4.08 -22.95
CA GLN A 122 -13.77 4.03 -24.28
C GLN A 122 -14.68 4.68 -25.32
N GLU A 123 -15.98 4.36 -25.30
CA GLU A 123 -17.01 4.91 -26.19
C GLU A 123 -17.08 6.43 -26.13
N LEU A 124 -17.26 7.00 -24.93
CA LEU A 124 -17.33 8.46 -24.73
C LEU A 124 -16.03 9.17 -25.12
N TYR A 125 -14.87 8.50 -24.96
CA TYR A 125 -13.60 9.08 -25.38
C TYR A 125 -13.46 9.10 -26.91
N GLY A 126 -13.88 8.03 -27.59
CA GLY A 126 -13.95 7.98 -29.07
C GLY A 126 -14.94 8.99 -29.67
N GLN A 127 -15.99 9.35 -28.92
CA GLN A 127 -16.94 10.42 -29.25
C GLN A 127 -16.41 11.83 -28.94
N GLY A 128 -15.19 11.97 -28.38
CA GLY A 128 -14.58 13.24 -28.01
C GLY A 128 -14.93 13.76 -26.60
N ASP A 129 -15.89 13.15 -25.88
CA ASP A 129 -16.18 13.50 -24.48
C ASP A 129 -15.16 12.90 -23.50
N SER A 130 -13.94 13.43 -23.61
CA SER A 130 -12.85 13.17 -22.68
C SER A 130 -13.14 13.56 -21.22
N LYS A 131 -14.15 14.40 -20.96
CA LYS A 131 -14.55 14.82 -19.62
C LYS A 131 -15.38 13.74 -18.94
N SER A 132 -16.40 13.21 -19.61
CA SER A 132 -17.24 12.13 -19.09
C SER A 132 -16.50 10.79 -19.10
N ALA A 133 -15.68 10.51 -20.12
CA ALA A 133 -14.74 9.39 -20.07
C ALA A 133 -13.82 9.44 -18.83
N ALA A 134 -13.24 10.62 -18.52
CA ALA A 134 -12.44 10.78 -17.31
C ALA A 134 -13.25 10.74 -15.99
N ALA A 135 -14.58 10.86 -16.03
CA ALA A 135 -15.45 10.60 -14.90
C ALA A 135 -15.73 9.10 -14.72
N LEU A 136 -16.01 8.37 -15.81
CA LEU A 136 -16.17 6.90 -15.77
C LEU A 136 -14.87 6.19 -15.38
N ALA A 137 -13.73 6.60 -15.92
CA ALA A 137 -12.41 6.13 -15.48
C ALA A 137 -12.10 6.45 -14.00
N LYS A 138 -12.87 7.35 -13.35
CA LYS A 138 -12.83 7.62 -11.89
C LYS A 138 -13.88 6.82 -11.10
N ARG A 139 -14.86 6.18 -11.76
CA ARG A 139 -15.73 5.16 -11.17
C ARG A 139 -15.04 3.79 -11.17
N VAL A 140 -14.44 3.41 -12.31
CA VAL A 140 -13.52 2.26 -12.44
C VAL A 140 -12.47 2.27 -11.33
N ASP A 141 -11.88 3.44 -11.04
CA ASP A 141 -10.93 3.69 -9.94
C ASP A 141 -11.40 3.10 -8.59
N ARG A 142 -12.66 3.37 -8.24
CA ARG A 142 -13.25 3.01 -6.94
C ARG A 142 -13.84 1.61 -6.96
N GLN A 143 -14.32 1.17 -8.12
CA GLN A 143 -14.77 -0.21 -8.33
C GLN A 143 -13.58 -1.18 -8.29
N ALA A 144 -12.39 -0.82 -8.80
CA ALA A 144 -11.19 -1.63 -8.74
C ALA A 144 -10.74 -1.85 -7.29
N ASP A 145 -10.50 -0.75 -6.55
CA ASP A 145 -10.10 -0.84 -5.14
C ASP A 145 -11.16 -1.60 -4.29
N SER A 146 -12.46 -1.42 -4.59
CA SER A 146 -13.57 -2.17 -3.95
C SER A 146 -13.62 -3.64 -4.35
N ALA A 147 -13.40 -3.98 -5.62
CA ALA A 147 -13.46 -5.35 -6.12
C ALA A 147 -12.31 -6.15 -5.53
N ILE A 148 -11.08 -5.61 -5.59
CA ILE A 148 -9.93 -6.30 -5.01
C ILE A 148 -10.11 -6.47 -3.49
N SER A 149 -10.65 -5.46 -2.78
CA SER A 149 -10.98 -5.59 -1.36
C SER A 149 -11.95 -6.74 -1.05
N GLN A 150 -12.92 -7.01 -1.94
CA GLN A 150 -13.82 -8.17 -1.83
C GLN A 150 -13.15 -9.49 -2.25
N GLY A 151 -12.30 -9.45 -3.27
CA GLY A 151 -11.53 -10.60 -3.74
C GLY A 151 -10.57 -11.16 -2.69
N LEU A 152 -10.04 -10.32 -1.81
CA LEU A 152 -9.29 -10.76 -0.62
C LEU A 152 -10.16 -11.47 0.41
N VAL A 153 -11.41 -11.04 0.59
CA VAL A 153 -12.36 -11.71 1.50
C VAL A 153 -12.63 -13.10 0.94
N LEU A 154 -12.88 -13.22 -0.37
CA LEU A 154 -12.97 -14.52 -1.05
C LEU A 154 -11.70 -15.35 -0.88
N LEU A 155 -10.51 -14.77 -1.10
CA LEU A 155 -9.23 -15.46 -0.90
C LEU A 155 -9.06 -15.97 0.55
N ALA A 156 -9.48 -15.18 1.53
CA ALA A 156 -9.47 -15.56 2.94
C ALA A 156 -10.47 -16.68 3.27
N ILE A 157 -11.65 -16.69 2.65
CA ILE A 157 -12.64 -17.77 2.79
C ILE A 157 -12.14 -19.05 2.08
N HIS A 158 -11.65 -18.94 0.85
CA HIS A 158 -11.14 -20.09 0.09
C HIS A 158 -9.92 -20.74 0.77
N ARG A 159 -9.08 -19.97 1.46
CA ARG A 159 -7.99 -20.51 2.32
C ARG A 159 -8.50 -21.24 3.59
N GLN A 160 -9.79 -21.19 3.92
CA GLN A 160 -10.43 -21.97 4.98
C GLN A 160 -11.20 -23.20 4.47
N LEU A 161 -11.33 -23.39 3.15
CA LEU A 161 -12.02 -24.56 2.60
C LEU A 161 -11.13 -25.80 2.68
N GLU A 162 -11.66 -26.87 3.29
CA GLU A 162 -11.05 -28.20 3.34
C GLU A 162 -11.04 -28.88 1.96
N ASP A 163 -12.04 -28.58 1.12
CA ASP A 163 -12.12 -29.02 -0.26
C ASP A 163 -11.10 -28.28 -1.14
N GLU A 164 -10.00 -28.97 -1.46
CA GLU A 164 -8.92 -28.46 -2.30
C GLU A 164 -9.30 -28.32 -3.78
N GLU A 165 -10.21 -29.15 -4.30
CA GLU A 165 -10.64 -29.08 -5.70
C GLU A 165 -11.54 -27.85 -5.93
N ALA A 166 -12.56 -27.68 -5.08
CA ALA A 166 -13.42 -26.50 -5.11
C ALA A 166 -12.65 -25.21 -4.82
N ARG A 167 -11.69 -25.23 -3.89
CA ARG A 167 -10.75 -24.12 -3.64
C ARG A 167 -9.96 -23.77 -4.90
N THR A 168 -9.36 -24.77 -5.55
CA THR A 168 -8.52 -24.57 -6.73
C THR A 168 -9.33 -24.04 -7.92
N ALA A 169 -10.51 -24.62 -8.18
CA ALA A 169 -11.41 -24.18 -9.24
C ALA A 169 -11.88 -22.73 -9.04
N ALA A 170 -12.31 -22.36 -7.83
CA ALA A 170 -12.76 -21.00 -7.54
C ALA A 170 -11.62 -19.96 -7.66
N LEU A 171 -10.43 -20.26 -7.13
CA LEU A 171 -9.27 -19.36 -7.28
C LEU A 171 -8.83 -19.23 -8.75
N ALA A 172 -8.98 -20.28 -9.57
CA ALA A 172 -8.72 -20.24 -11.00
C ALA A 172 -9.76 -19.40 -11.79
N GLU A 173 -11.05 -19.46 -11.44
CA GLU A 173 -12.10 -18.59 -11.98
C GLU A 173 -11.78 -17.11 -11.70
N LEU A 174 -11.52 -16.78 -10.42
CA LEU A 174 -11.17 -15.43 -9.98
C LEU A 174 -9.96 -14.90 -10.75
N ARG A 175 -8.90 -15.71 -10.87
CA ARG A 175 -7.68 -15.38 -11.64
C ARG A 175 -8.01 -15.04 -13.10
N GLY A 176 -8.79 -15.89 -13.78
CA GLY A 176 -9.11 -15.71 -15.20
C GLY A 176 -9.81 -14.38 -15.49
N ALA A 177 -10.85 -14.05 -14.71
CA ALA A 177 -11.58 -12.79 -14.85
C ALA A 177 -10.70 -11.54 -14.65
N LEU A 178 -9.68 -11.63 -13.79
CA LEU A 178 -8.74 -10.54 -13.50
C LEU A 178 -7.64 -10.40 -14.55
N SER A 179 -7.18 -11.51 -15.15
CA SER A 179 -6.18 -11.48 -16.22
C SER A 179 -6.71 -10.83 -17.50
N ASP A 180 -7.93 -11.18 -17.92
CA ASP A 180 -8.61 -10.51 -19.04
C ASP A 180 -8.77 -9.00 -18.82
N GLN A 181 -9.08 -8.60 -17.59
CA GLN A 181 -9.28 -7.21 -17.24
C GLN A 181 -7.96 -6.43 -17.08
N GLU A 182 -6.89 -7.05 -16.55
CA GLU A 182 -5.54 -6.46 -16.56
C GLU A 182 -5.10 -6.15 -18.00
N ASN A 183 -5.28 -7.12 -18.92
CA ASN A 183 -4.90 -6.98 -20.33
C ASN A 183 -5.68 -5.85 -21.03
N ARG A 184 -7.00 -5.74 -20.79
CA ARG A 184 -7.84 -4.64 -21.31
C ARG A 184 -7.40 -3.28 -20.78
N PHE A 185 -7.14 -3.16 -19.48
CA PHE A 185 -6.64 -1.92 -18.88
C PHE A 185 -5.23 -1.56 -19.37
N LEU A 186 -4.35 -2.54 -19.57
CA LEU A 186 -3.01 -2.33 -20.10
C LEU A 186 -3.04 -1.79 -21.55
N ALA A 187 -3.77 -2.45 -22.44
CA ALA A 187 -3.89 -2.02 -23.84
C ALA A 187 -4.46 -0.59 -23.93
N TRP A 188 -5.49 -0.28 -23.15
CA TRP A 188 -6.04 1.08 -23.10
C TRP A 188 -5.10 2.09 -22.45
N SER A 189 -4.33 1.69 -21.44
CA SER A 189 -3.28 2.54 -20.84
C SER A 189 -2.22 2.96 -21.85
N ALA A 190 -1.82 2.07 -22.76
CA ALA A 190 -0.88 2.35 -23.84
C ALA A 190 -1.49 3.31 -24.88
N ALA A 191 -2.66 2.99 -25.42
CA ALA A 191 -3.36 3.83 -26.40
C ALA A 191 -3.65 5.26 -25.88
N MET A 192 -3.98 5.40 -24.59
CA MET A 192 -4.13 6.71 -23.95
C MET A 192 -2.81 7.46 -23.72
N GLY A 193 -1.67 6.77 -23.70
CA GLY A 193 -0.34 7.38 -23.67
C GLY A 193 0.05 7.95 -25.04
N GLU A 194 -0.11 7.15 -26.09
CA GLU A 194 0.11 7.55 -27.49
C GLU A 194 -0.71 8.79 -27.89
N GLN A 195 -1.96 8.86 -27.43
CA GLN A 195 -2.86 10.01 -27.66
C GLN A 195 -2.62 11.17 -26.67
N ASN A 196 -1.45 11.24 -26.02
CA ASN A 196 -1.04 12.24 -25.04
C ASN A 196 -1.97 12.41 -23.81
N ASN A 197 -2.94 11.51 -23.62
CA ASN A 197 -3.88 11.53 -22.49
C ASN A 197 -3.26 10.87 -21.24
N MET A 198 -2.16 11.46 -20.77
CA MET A 198 -1.43 11.05 -19.57
C MET A 198 -2.28 11.08 -18.28
N LYS A 199 -3.51 11.59 -18.30
CA LYS A 199 -4.46 11.52 -17.19
C LYS A 199 -5.26 10.22 -17.19
N LEU A 200 -5.68 9.72 -18.35
CA LEU A 200 -6.30 8.39 -18.47
C LEU A 200 -5.25 7.28 -18.42
N SER A 201 -4.14 7.41 -19.16
CA SER A 201 -3.07 6.40 -19.18
C SER A 201 -2.60 6.01 -17.77
N ARG A 202 -2.18 6.98 -16.94
CA ARG A 202 -1.78 6.71 -15.54
C ARG A 202 -2.88 6.15 -14.63
N ARG A 203 -4.16 6.26 -14.99
CA ARG A 203 -5.26 5.60 -14.26
C ARG A 203 -5.31 4.12 -14.59
N PHE A 204 -5.35 3.78 -15.87
CA PHE A 204 -5.42 2.39 -16.31
C PHE A 204 -4.13 1.61 -16.05
N SER A 205 -2.95 2.25 -16.11
CA SER A 205 -1.68 1.67 -15.61
C SER A 205 -1.76 1.33 -14.11
N ARG A 206 -2.37 2.18 -13.29
CA ARG A 206 -2.57 1.88 -11.85
C ARG A 206 -3.50 0.68 -11.65
N TYR A 207 -4.54 0.52 -12.47
CA TYR A 207 -5.42 -0.65 -12.38
C TYR A 207 -4.70 -1.92 -12.83
N SER A 208 -3.94 -1.89 -13.93
CA SER A 208 -3.07 -3.02 -14.31
C SER A 208 -2.10 -3.39 -13.17
N GLY A 209 -1.48 -2.40 -12.52
CA GLY A 209 -0.60 -2.64 -11.37
C GLY A 209 -1.30 -3.25 -10.16
N ASN A 210 -2.50 -2.78 -9.80
CA ASN A 210 -3.26 -3.32 -8.68
C ASN A 210 -3.88 -4.70 -8.99
N GLN A 211 -4.29 -4.95 -10.24
CA GLN A 211 -4.81 -6.25 -10.68
C GLN A 211 -3.71 -7.32 -10.76
N ALA A 212 -2.51 -6.96 -11.23
CA ALA A 212 -1.35 -7.85 -11.20
C ALA A 212 -0.96 -8.21 -9.75
N GLU A 213 -1.02 -7.24 -8.82
CA GLU A 213 -0.82 -7.47 -7.38
C GLU A 213 -1.86 -8.44 -6.79
N PHE A 214 -3.14 -8.34 -7.18
CA PHE A 214 -4.13 -9.29 -6.70
C PHE A 214 -4.00 -10.68 -7.33
N GLN A 215 -3.71 -10.78 -8.63
CA GLN A 215 -3.38 -12.05 -9.27
C GLN A 215 -2.20 -12.74 -8.57
N ALA A 216 -1.18 -11.98 -8.16
CA ALA A 216 -0.03 -12.54 -7.44
C ALA A 216 -0.43 -13.22 -6.13
N LEU A 217 -1.39 -12.64 -5.39
CA LEU A 217 -1.97 -13.25 -4.18
C LEU A 217 -2.81 -14.51 -4.47
N LEU A 218 -3.47 -14.58 -5.64
CA LEU A 218 -4.19 -15.78 -6.09
C LEU A 218 -3.23 -16.90 -6.50
N PHE A 219 -2.17 -16.59 -7.26
CA PHE A 219 -1.12 -17.55 -7.63
C PHE A 219 -0.39 -18.08 -6.39
N ASP A 220 -0.03 -17.21 -5.45
CA ASP A 220 0.57 -17.56 -4.15
C ASP A 220 -0.33 -18.51 -3.33
N ALA A 221 -1.65 -18.27 -3.31
CA ALA A 221 -2.62 -19.15 -2.67
C ALA A 221 -2.85 -20.50 -3.39
N LEU A 222 -2.42 -20.61 -4.65
CA LEU A 222 -2.46 -21.83 -5.46
C LEU A 222 -1.11 -22.58 -5.45
N GLY A 223 -0.08 -22.07 -4.76
CA GLY A 223 1.28 -22.62 -4.79
C GLY A 223 2.06 -22.36 -6.10
N ASP A 224 1.48 -21.62 -7.04
CA ASP A 224 2.14 -21.21 -8.30
C ASP A 224 3.05 -20.00 -8.04
N PHE A 225 4.11 -20.23 -7.26
CA PHE A 225 5.03 -19.18 -6.83
C PHE A 225 5.79 -18.52 -8.00
N ASP A 226 5.98 -19.25 -9.10
CA ASP A 226 6.60 -18.76 -10.34
C ASP A 226 5.71 -17.70 -11.03
N SER A 227 4.43 -17.98 -11.21
CA SER A 227 3.48 -16.98 -11.72
C SER A 227 3.16 -15.88 -10.70
N ALA A 228 3.23 -16.18 -9.40
CA ALA A 228 3.15 -15.17 -8.34
C ALA A 228 4.31 -14.16 -8.44
N SER A 229 5.55 -14.62 -8.63
CA SER A 229 6.71 -13.73 -8.88
C SER A 229 6.45 -12.83 -10.09
N ARG A 230 6.10 -13.43 -11.24
CA ARG A 230 5.80 -12.66 -12.47
C ARG A 230 4.68 -11.64 -12.27
N ALA A 231 3.64 -11.97 -11.51
CA ALA A 231 2.54 -11.06 -11.24
C ALA A 231 2.95 -9.91 -10.29
N TRP A 232 3.73 -10.20 -9.25
CA TRP A 232 4.35 -9.16 -8.41
C TRP A 232 5.30 -8.26 -9.20
N GLN A 233 6.12 -8.83 -10.09
CA GLN A 233 7.04 -8.08 -10.95
C GLN A 233 6.28 -7.17 -11.93
N ARG A 234 5.19 -7.65 -12.58
CA ARG A 234 4.31 -6.78 -13.39
C ARG A 234 3.74 -5.63 -12.57
N ALA A 235 3.27 -5.91 -11.35
CA ALA A 235 2.75 -4.88 -10.45
C ALA A 235 3.83 -3.85 -10.07
N ALA A 236 5.09 -4.28 -9.89
CA ALA A 236 6.22 -3.41 -9.59
C ALA A 236 6.58 -2.51 -10.79
N ASN A 237 6.74 -3.10 -11.99
CA ASN A 237 6.99 -2.38 -13.24
C ASN A 237 5.95 -1.27 -13.51
N ARG A 238 4.67 -1.51 -13.17
CA ARG A 238 3.59 -0.49 -13.27
C ARG A 238 3.76 0.64 -12.26
N ALA A 239 4.24 0.36 -11.06
CA ALA A 239 4.56 1.40 -10.07
C ALA A 239 5.76 2.24 -10.52
N GLU A 240 6.80 1.65 -11.11
CA GLU A 240 7.92 2.42 -11.70
C GLU A 240 7.45 3.36 -12.82
N GLN A 241 6.64 2.87 -13.77
CA GLN A 241 6.06 3.70 -14.84
C GLN A 241 5.21 4.87 -14.29
N LEU A 242 4.53 4.68 -13.15
CA LEU A 242 3.77 5.73 -12.47
C LEU A 242 4.65 6.70 -11.65
N MET A 243 5.79 6.23 -11.16
CA MET A 243 6.85 7.05 -10.56
C MET A 243 7.48 7.96 -11.62
N GLU A 244 7.98 7.41 -12.72
CA GLU A 244 8.59 8.15 -13.83
C GLU A 244 7.64 9.20 -14.43
N ALA A 245 6.39 8.83 -14.66
CA ALA A 245 5.36 9.73 -15.17
C ALA A 245 4.85 10.75 -14.10
N SER A 246 5.54 10.92 -12.97
CA SER A 246 5.16 11.85 -11.89
C SER A 246 6.24 12.90 -11.58
N LYS A 247 5.99 14.14 -12.00
CA LYS A 247 6.79 15.33 -11.63
C LYS A 247 6.57 15.83 -10.18
N LYS A 248 5.89 15.07 -9.31
CA LYS A 248 5.57 15.47 -7.92
C LYS A 248 6.30 14.58 -6.91
N PRO A 249 7.27 15.09 -6.12
CA PRO A 249 8.09 14.28 -5.21
C PRO A 249 7.32 13.36 -4.26
N ARG A 250 6.20 13.82 -3.67
CA ARG A 250 5.35 12.99 -2.80
C ARG A 250 4.73 11.78 -3.53
N ILE A 251 4.30 11.97 -4.78
CA ILE A 251 3.68 10.90 -5.60
C ILE A 251 4.77 9.94 -6.12
N TRP A 252 5.93 10.48 -6.47
CA TRP A 252 7.11 9.72 -6.90
C TRP A 252 7.64 8.83 -5.75
N LYS A 253 7.81 9.37 -4.54
CA LYS A 253 8.16 8.57 -3.34
C LYS A 253 7.12 7.48 -3.04
N PHE A 254 5.83 7.80 -3.16
CA PHE A 254 4.75 6.82 -2.97
C PHE A 254 4.86 5.65 -3.95
N TYR A 255 4.97 5.91 -5.25
CA TYR A 255 5.07 4.84 -6.25
C TYR A 255 6.40 4.08 -6.18
N ARG A 256 7.52 4.73 -5.82
CA ARG A 256 8.78 4.02 -5.54
C ARG A 256 8.64 3.01 -4.41
N ALA A 257 8.01 3.39 -3.30
CA ALA A 257 7.76 2.48 -2.18
C ALA A 257 6.81 1.32 -2.57
N GLN A 258 5.86 1.55 -3.49
CA GLN A 258 5.06 0.46 -4.08
C GLN A 258 5.90 -0.47 -4.95
N ALA A 259 6.77 0.06 -5.83
CA ALA A 259 7.66 -0.75 -6.66
C ALA A 259 8.60 -1.62 -5.79
N ALA A 260 9.28 -1.02 -4.82
CA ALA A 260 10.16 -1.72 -3.87
C ALA A 260 9.42 -2.85 -3.11
N SER A 261 8.25 -2.54 -2.54
CA SER A 261 7.40 -3.54 -1.86
C SER A 261 7.00 -4.70 -2.79
N ARG A 262 6.64 -4.41 -4.04
CA ARG A 262 6.21 -5.43 -5.01
C ARG A 262 7.38 -6.29 -5.51
N TYR A 263 8.57 -5.73 -5.75
CA TYR A 263 9.76 -6.53 -6.05
C TYR A 263 10.20 -7.41 -4.87
N ALA A 264 10.11 -6.93 -3.62
CA ALA A 264 10.40 -7.74 -2.44
C ALA A 264 9.45 -8.95 -2.33
N LYS A 265 8.17 -8.77 -2.65
CA LYS A 265 7.21 -9.89 -2.72
C LYS A 265 7.50 -10.84 -3.87
N ALA A 266 7.88 -10.34 -5.05
CA ALA A 266 8.30 -11.18 -6.18
C ALA A 266 9.51 -12.05 -5.81
N ALA A 267 10.56 -11.44 -5.24
CA ALA A 267 11.74 -12.12 -4.72
C ALA A 267 11.41 -13.17 -3.65
N THR A 268 10.39 -12.91 -2.82
CA THR A 268 9.91 -13.86 -1.81
C THR A 268 9.24 -15.08 -2.45
N SER A 269 8.43 -14.87 -3.50
CA SER A 269 7.83 -15.98 -4.27
C SER A 269 8.90 -16.83 -4.98
N GLU A 270 9.94 -16.23 -5.57
CA GLU A 270 11.05 -16.99 -6.19
C GLU A 270 11.80 -17.87 -5.17
N ARG A 271 12.05 -17.34 -3.96
CA ARG A 271 12.69 -18.10 -2.87
C ARG A 271 11.87 -19.34 -2.49
N SER A 272 10.55 -19.23 -2.45
CA SER A 272 9.64 -20.35 -2.20
C SER A 272 9.65 -21.42 -3.31
N LEU A 273 10.00 -21.03 -4.55
CA LEU A 273 10.06 -21.95 -5.69
C LEU A 273 11.38 -22.75 -5.73
N ASN A 274 12.52 -22.07 -5.60
CA ASN A 274 13.83 -22.66 -5.90
C ASN A 274 15.01 -22.08 -5.08
N GLY A 275 14.73 -21.27 -4.05
CA GLY A 275 15.77 -20.62 -3.23
C GLY A 275 16.53 -19.46 -3.91
N SER A 276 16.29 -19.18 -5.20
CA SER A 276 16.80 -17.99 -5.89
C SER A 276 15.88 -16.77 -5.63
N GLY A 277 16.07 -15.64 -6.31
CA GLY A 277 15.42 -14.36 -5.95
C GLY A 277 16.33 -13.40 -5.20
N GLN A 278 17.64 -13.39 -5.53
CA GLN A 278 18.58 -12.35 -5.12
C GLN A 278 18.44 -11.08 -5.98
N GLY A 279 18.24 -11.22 -7.29
CA GLY A 279 18.13 -10.09 -8.22
C GLY A 279 16.92 -9.18 -7.93
N LEU A 280 15.73 -9.75 -7.76
CA LEU A 280 14.52 -8.98 -7.43
C LEU A 280 14.58 -8.39 -6.00
N ALA A 281 15.32 -9.01 -5.08
CA ALA A 281 15.58 -8.44 -3.76
C ALA A 281 16.51 -7.24 -3.84
N GLN A 282 17.61 -7.32 -4.60
CA GLN A 282 18.50 -6.19 -4.84
C GLN A 282 17.73 -5.00 -5.47
N GLN A 283 16.88 -5.26 -6.48
CA GLN A 283 16.06 -4.20 -7.09
C GLN A 283 15.09 -3.57 -6.07
N ALA A 284 14.51 -4.37 -5.16
CA ALA A 284 13.68 -3.86 -4.07
C ALA A 284 14.49 -2.97 -3.09
N ASP A 285 15.69 -3.42 -2.72
CA ASP A 285 16.57 -2.72 -1.77
C ASP A 285 17.14 -1.41 -2.37
N ASP A 286 17.49 -1.39 -3.66
CA ASP A 286 17.93 -0.19 -4.39
C ASP A 286 16.83 0.88 -4.40
N LEU A 287 15.59 0.49 -4.74
CA LEU A 287 14.43 1.37 -4.70
C LEU A 287 14.10 1.81 -3.27
N TRP A 288 14.31 0.95 -2.27
CA TRP A 288 14.11 1.31 -0.86
C TRP A 288 15.15 2.29 -0.34
N ALA A 289 16.43 2.11 -0.69
CA ALA A 289 17.52 3.01 -0.29
C ALA A 289 17.25 4.43 -0.79
N LEU A 290 16.87 4.56 -2.07
CA LEU A 290 16.52 5.84 -2.69
C LEU A 290 15.15 6.41 -2.24
N SER A 291 14.36 5.68 -1.44
CA SER A 291 13.05 6.16 -0.93
C SER A 291 13.15 6.98 0.36
N LEU A 292 14.20 6.75 1.15
CA LEU A 292 14.43 7.44 2.42
C LEU A 292 14.49 8.98 2.23
N PRO A 293 14.23 9.78 3.27
CA PRO A 293 14.77 11.13 3.29
C PRO A 293 16.30 11.03 3.20
N THR A 294 16.91 11.75 2.25
CA THR A 294 18.35 12.02 2.33
C THR A 294 18.62 12.62 3.71
N PRO A 295 19.58 12.11 4.50
CA PRO A 295 19.92 12.74 5.76
C PRO A 295 20.28 14.20 5.48
N ALA A 296 19.73 15.12 6.27
CA ALA A 296 20.07 16.53 6.12
C ALA A 296 21.58 16.68 6.29
N THR A 297 22.25 17.23 5.28
CA THR A 297 23.64 17.66 5.43
C THR A 297 23.68 18.70 6.55
N PRO A 298 24.45 18.49 7.63
CA PRO A 298 24.59 19.50 8.66
C PRO A 298 25.27 20.74 8.06
N GLU A 299 24.65 21.89 8.28
CA GLU A 299 25.20 23.23 7.98
C GLU A 299 26.04 23.74 9.17
#